data_AF-A0A7V5T4V9-F1
#
_entry.id   AF-A0A7V5T4V9-F1
#
_cell.length_a   1.000
_cell.length_b   1.000
_cell.length_c   1.000
_cell.angle_alpha   90.00
_cell.angle_beta   90.00
_cell.angle_gamma   90.00
#
_symmetry.space_group_name_H-M   'P 1'
#
loop_
_entity.id
_entity.type
_entity.pdbx_description
1 polymer ?
#
loop_
_entity_poly.entity_id
_entity_poly.type
_entity_poly.pdbx_seq_one_letter_code
_entity_poly.pdbx_strand_id
1 'polypeptide(L)'
;MRILVLGGTRFFGLQLVHRLVEEGHQVTVLTRGRTSAPLPPSVERLVADRQQAAALREAVGARTWDVVIDNIGFTAEDSRLAVEVFAGRAGRFFFT
;
A
#
# COMPACT_ATOMS: atom_id res chain seq x y z
N MET A 1 -4.53 11.02 -8.35
CA MET A 1 -4.39 10.93 -6.88
C MET A 1 -3.12 10.16 -6.52
N ARG A 2 -2.56 10.36 -5.33
CA ARG A 2 -1.50 9.54 -4.73
C ARG A 2 -2.13 8.38 -3.98
N ILE A 3 -1.89 7.15 -4.43
CA ILE A 3 -2.54 5.96 -3.91
C ILE A 3 -1.48 4.96 -3.42
N LEU A 4 -1.63 4.50 -2.19
CA LEU A 4 -0.83 3.41 -1.63
C LEU A 4 -1.63 2.11 -1.67
N VAL A 5 -1.06 1.04 -2.23
CA VAL A 5 -1.64 -0.30 -2.20
C VAL A 5 -0.78 -1.24 -1.36
N LEU A 6 -1.31 -1.73 -0.25
CA LEU A 6 -0.68 -2.78 0.55
C LEU A 6 -1.09 -4.12 -0.06
N GLY A 7 -0.10 -4.88 -0.54
CA GLY A 7 -0.40 -6.16 -1.21
C GLY A 7 -0.69 -6.06 -2.72
N GLY A 8 -0.20 -5.02 -3.40
CA GLY A 8 -0.41 -4.81 -4.85
C GLY A 8 0.40 -5.73 -5.79
N THR A 9 1.00 -6.82 -5.31
CA THR A 9 1.93 -7.66 -6.11
C THR A 9 1.35 -8.99 -6.59
N ARG A 10 0.14 -9.37 -6.15
CA ARG A 10 -0.50 -10.66 -6.48
C ARG A 10 -2.00 -10.50 -6.70
N PHE A 11 -2.58 -11.52 -7.34
CA PHE A 11 -4.03 -11.70 -7.50
C PHE A 11 -4.76 -10.40 -7.89
N PHE A 12 -5.86 -10.03 -7.21
CA PHE A 12 -6.62 -8.83 -7.54
C PHE A 12 -5.82 -7.53 -7.27
N GLY A 13 -4.92 -7.51 -6.29
CA GLY A 13 -4.10 -6.34 -5.99
C GLY A 13 -3.19 -5.93 -7.14
N LEU A 14 -2.67 -6.90 -7.90
CA LEU A 14 -1.89 -6.62 -9.12
C LEU A 14 -2.75 -5.96 -10.20
N GLN A 15 -3.94 -6.50 -10.46
CA GLN A 15 -4.87 -5.94 -11.46
C GLN A 15 -5.33 -4.53 -11.06
N LEU A 16 -5.61 -4.31 -9.77
CA LEU A 16 -5.92 -3.01 -9.22
C LEU A 16 -4.81 -1.99 -9.50
N VAL A 17 -3.54 -2.35 -9.24
CA VAL A 17 -2.41 -1.44 -9.49
C VAL A 17 -2.32 -1.04 -10.96
N HIS A 18 -2.46 -2.00 -11.89
CA HIS A 18 -2.48 -1.70 -13.33
C HIS A 18 -3.60 -0.73 -13.68
N ARG A 19 -4.82 -1.01 -13.20
CA ARG A 19 -5.98 -0.16 -13.49
C ARG A 19 -5.82 1.27 -12.96
N LEU A 20 -5.32 1.43 -11.73
CA LEU A 20 -5.09 2.75 -11.14
C LEU A 20 -4.04 3.55 -11.93
N VAL A 21 -3.02 2.88 -12.46
CA VAL A 21 -2.02 3.52 -13.32
C VAL A 21 -2.63 3.93 -14.66
N GLU A 22 -3.43 3.07 -15.29
CA GLU A 22 -4.15 3.39 -16.54
C GLU A 22 -5.08 4.60 -16.38
N GLU A 23 -5.68 4.76 -15.20
CA GLU A 23 -6.53 5.91 -14.84
C GLU A 23 -5.71 7.17 -14.47
N GLY A 24 -4.38 7.13 -14.62
CA GLY A 24 -3.50 8.28 -14.43
C GLY A 24 -3.19 8.61 -12.97
N HIS A 25 -3.36 7.66 -12.05
CA HIS A 25 -2.99 7.84 -10.64
C HIS A 25 -1.50 7.59 -10.39
N GLN A 26 -0.95 8.27 -9.37
CA GLN A 26 0.38 8.01 -8.86
C GLN A 26 0.28 6.87 -7.85
N VAL A 27 0.75 5.69 -8.24
CA VAL A 27 0.59 4.46 -7.45
C VAL A 27 1.91 4.07 -6.80
N THR A 28 1.84 3.85 -5.50
CA THR A 28 2.91 3.25 -4.70
C THR A 28 2.42 1.89 -4.19
N VAL A 29 3.26 0.86 -4.28
CA VAL A 29 2.97 -0.48 -3.74
C VAL A 29 3.87 -0.75 -2.55
N LEU A 30 3.27 -1.11 -1.41
CA LEU A 30 4.00 -1.66 -0.28
C LEU A 30 4.08 -3.19 -0.40
N THR A 31 5.30 -3.72 -0.31
CA THR A 31 5.61 -5.13 -0.48
C THR A 31 6.74 -5.56 0.45
N ARG A 32 6.85 -6.85 0.75
CA ARG A 32 7.99 -7.43 1.50
C ARG A 32 9.24 -7.62 0.64
N GLY A 33 9.21 -7.23 -0.64
CA GLY A 33 10.31 -7.44 -1.60
C GLY A 33 10.53 -8.88 -2.05
N ARG A 34 9.75 -9.85 -1.52
CA ARG A 34 9.93 -11.30 -1.81
C ARG A 34 9.26 -11.79 -3.11
N THR A 35 8.38 -10.98 -3.70
CA THR A 35 7.59 -11.38 -4.89
C THR A 35 7.98 -10.49 -6.05
N SER A 36 8.50 -11.10 -7.13
CA SER A 36 8.58 -10.44 -8.42
C SER A 36 7.17 -10.31 -8.99
N ALA A 37 6.81 -9.10 -9.41
CA ALA A 37 5.49 -8.79 -9.96
C ALA A 37 5.67 -7.84 -11.15
N PRO A 38 4.94 -8.05 -12.26
CA PRO A 38 5.01 -7.21 -13.45
C PRO A 38 4.23 -5.91 -13.20
N LEU A 39 4.75 -5.03 -12.35
CA LEU A 39 4.15 -3.70 -12.11
C LEU A 39 4.57 -2.74 -13.22
N PRO A 40 3.70 -1.78 -13.61
CA PRO A 40 4.08 -0.71 -14.52
C PRO A 40 5.34 0.02 -14.05
N PRO A 41 6.23 0.49 -14.96
CA PRO A 41 7.48 1.16 -14.58
C PRO A 41 7.31 2.42 -13.73
N SER A 42 6.13 3.07 -13.82
CA SER A 42 5.78 4.25 -13.03
C SER A 42 5.45 3.96 -11.57
N VAL A 43 5.28 2.68 -11.18
CA VAL A 43 4.90 2.29 -9.82
C VAL A 43 6.10 2.30 -8.90
N GLU A 44 6.04 3.14 -7.86
CA GLU A 44 7.01 3.13 -6.77
C GLU A 44 6.80 1.90 -5.88
N ARG A 45 7.89 1.29 -5.38
CA ARG A 45 7.84 0.17 -4.45
C ARG A 45 8.42 0.55 -3.09
N LEU A 46 7.63 0.38 -2.04
CA LEU A 46 8.08 0.46 -0.66
C LEU A 46 8.28 -0.93 -0.11
N VAL A 47 9.46 -1.16 0.48
CA VAL A 47 9.82 -2.46 1.04
C VAL A 47 9.65 -2.42 2.55
N ALA A 48 8.58 -3.05 3.04
CA ALA A 48 8.34 -3.27 4.46
C ALA A 48 7.39 -4.45 4.67
N ASP A 49 7.41 -5.00 5.87
CA ASP A 49 6.36 -5.89 6.35
C ASP A 49 5.30 -5.06 7.10
N ARG A 50 4.02 -5.20 6.72
CA ARG A 50 2.92 -4.47 7.36
C ARG A 50 2.81 -4.76 8.85
N GLN A 51 3.25 -5.95 9.28
CA GLN A 51 3.13 -6.43 10.65
C GLN A 51 4.25 -5.87 11.53
N GLN A 52 5.27 -5.25 10.91
CA GLN A 52 6.41 -4.66 11.61
C GLN A 52 6.24 -3.15 11.67
N ALA A 53 5.57 -2.66 12.72
CA ALA A 53 5.17 -1.26 12.88
C ALA A 53 6.30 -0.25 12.64
N ALA A 54 7.50 -0.49 13.18
CA ALA A 54 8.65 0.39 13.01
C ALA A 54 9.11 0.46 11.54
N ALA A 55 9.27 -0.70 10.89
CA ALA A 55 9.65 -0.77 9.48
C ALA A 55 8.58 -0.17 8.56
N LEU A 56 7.30 -0.40 8.88
CA LEU A 56 6.19 0.20 8.15
C LEU A 56 6.26 1.73 8.25
N ARG A 57 6.44 2.30 9.45
CA ARG A 57 6.59 3.75 9.69
C ARG A 57 7.78 4.35 8.96
N GLU A 58 8.93 3.69 9.01
CA GLU A 58 10.13 4.13 8.33
C GLU A 58 9.90 4.15 6.82
N ALA A 59 9.36 3.07 6.26
CA ALA A 59 9.06 2.97 4.85
C ALA A 59 8.03 4.02 4.41
N VAL A 60 6.99 4.30 5.18
CA VAL A 60 6.01 5.35 4.81
C VAL A 60 6.57 6.76 5.00
N GLY A 61 7.47 6.96 5.97
CA GLY A 61 8.08 8.25 6.28
C GLY A 61 7.04 9.31 6.67
N ALA A 62 7.22 10.54 6.19
CA ALA A 62 6.28 11.65 6.36
C ALA A 62 5.27 11.78 5.21
N ARG A 63 5.18 10.77 4.32
CA ARG A 63 4.31 10.83 3.15
C ARG A 63 2.85 10.72 3.53
N THR A 64 2.03 11.32 2.67
CA THR A 64 0.57 11.30 2.76
C THR A 64 -0.02 10.79 1.45
N TRP A 65 -1.15 10.10 1.54
CA TRP A 65 -1.89 9.57 0.41
C TRP A 65 -3.31 10.10 0.39
N ASP A 66 -3.84 10.27 -0.81
CA ASP A 66 -5.26 10.56 -0.97
C ASP A 66 -6.07 9.32 -0.61
N VAL A 67 -5.55 8.13 -0.99
CA VAL A 67 -6.16 6.83 -0.73
C VAL A 67 -5.10 5.80 -0.30
N VAL A 68 -5.41 5.02 0.72
CA VAL A 68 -4.70 3.78 1.05
C VAL A 68 -5.65 2.61 0.86
N ILE A 69 -5.21 1.57 0.15
CA ILE A 69 -5.96 0.35 -0.08
C ILE A 69 -5.20 -0.81 0.55
N ASP A 70 -5.84 -1.49 1.48
CA ASP A 70 -5.25 -2.59 2.24
C ASP A 70 -5.87 -3.94 1.86
N ASN A 71 -5.15 -4.68 1.01
CA ASN A 71 -5.59 -5.99 0.51
C ASN A 71 -5.04 -7.16 1.33
N ILE A 72 -4.27 -6.86 2.39
CA ILE A 72 -3.52 -7.87 3.15
C ILE A 72 -3.61 -7.64 4.66
N GLY A 73 -4.66 -6.97 5.13
CA GLY A 73 -5.00 -6.97 6.54
C GLY A 73 -5.87 -8.18 6.84
N PHE A 74 -5.38 -9.13 7.64
CA PHE A 74 -6.10 -10.38 7.92
C PHE A 74 -6.54 -10.51 9.38
N THR A 75 -5.97 -9.69 10.26
CA THR A 75 -6.17 -9.77 11.70
C THR A 75 -6.59 -8.42 12.28
N ALA A 76 -7.16 -8.43 13.48
CA ALA A 76 -7.47 -7.18 14.21
C ALA A 76 -6.20 -6.36 14.46
N GLU A 77 -5.07 -7.02 14.70
CA GLU A 77 -3.78 -6.37 14.90
C GLU A 77 -3.29 -5.67 13.63
N ASP A 78 -3.53 -6.27 12.45
CA ASP A 78 -3.26 -5.62 11.17
C ASP A 78 -4.03 -4.30 11.05
N SER A 79 -5.33 -4.30 11.36
CA SER A 79 -6.15 -3.09 11.32
C SER A 79 -5.70 -2.05 12.34
N ARG A 80 -5.34 -2.48 13.56
CA ARG A 80 -4.83 -1.60 14.61
C ARG A 80 -3.56 -0.88 14.16
N LEU A 81 -2.61 -1.62 13.60
CA LEU A 81 -1.36 -1.06 13.05
C LEU A 81 -1.63 -0.12 11.87
N ALA A 82 -2.55 -0.48 10.98
CA ALA A 82 -2.93 0.40 9.86
C ALA A 82 -3.49 1.73 10.35
N VAL A 83 -4.40 1.72 11.33
CA VAL A 83 -4.91 2.97 11.93
C VAL A 83 -3.78 3.77 12.58
N GLU A 84 -2.91 3.11 13.35
CA GLU A 84 -1.79 3.76 14.03
C GLU A 84 -0.80 4.43 13.06
N VAL A 85 -0.53 3.82 11.90
CA VAL A 85 0.41 4.35 10.91
C VAL A 85 -0.24 5.40 10.00
N PHE A 86 -1.49 5.19 9.57
CA PHE A 86 -2.11 6.00 8.52
C PHE A 86 -3.07 7.07 9.04
N ALA A 87 -3.37 7.12 10.34
CA ALA A 87 -4.12 8.22 10.93
C ALA A 87 -3.48 9.58 10.61
N GLY A 88 -4.27 10.49 10.05
CA GLY A 88 -3.80 11.82 9.61
C GLY A 88 -2.91 11.81 8.36
N ARG A 89 -2.66 10.65 7.74
CA ARG A 89 -1.82 10.51 6.54
C ARG A 89 -2.57 9.99 5.31
N ALA A 90 -3.79 9.49 5.49
CA ALA A 90 -4.65 9.00 4.41
C ALA A 90 -5.97 9.78 4.39
N GLY A 91 -6.35 10.34 3.22
CA GLY A 91 -7.66 10.99 3.05
C GLY A 91 -8.82 9.99 3.08
N ARG A 92 -8.57 8.77 2.56
CA ARG A 92 -9.45 7.60 2.65
C ARG A 92 -8.61 6.35 2.88
N PHE A 93 -9.16 5.40 3.63
CA PHE A 93 -8.58 4.08 3.83
C PHE A 93 -9.63 3.03 3.49
N PHE A 94 -9.33 2.15 2.54
CA PHE A 94 -10.17 1.02 2.15
C PHE A 94 -9.53 -0.27 2.61
N PHE A 95 -10.32 -1.11 3.27
CA PHE A 95 -9.97 -2.46 3.65
C PHE A 95 -10.80 -3.42 2.81
N THR A 96 -10.17 -4.45 2.24
CA THR A 96 -10.83 -5.40 1.32
C THR A 96 -10.55 -6.84 1.69
#